data_AF-A0A7J6NQR6-F1
#
_entry.id   AF-A0A7J6NQR6-F1
#
_cell.length_a   1.000
_cell.length_b   1.000
_cell.length_c   1.000
_cell.angle_alpha   90.00
_cell.angle_beta   90.00
_cell.angle_gamma   90.00
#
_symmetry.space_group_name_H-M   'P 1'
#
loop_
_entity.id
_entity.type
_entity.pdbx_description
1 polymer ?
#
loop_
_entity_poly.entity_id
_entity_poly.type
_entity_poly.pdbx_seq_one_letter_code
_entity_poly.pdbx_strand_id
1 'polypeptide(L)'
;MPPIHAFTLFLLSLSTSAAVEISTQLAFDQPPLDRLFFCPRGKIEESRVSSGWPAYPVTLNTSECLDYDQIMGLPNRQQNLECIASATEALTSALDRVGLSESFLVWGSLLGWYRHEGGIIPWDFDGDVAAMKESCNATFDALRAKGSGVKNIAQAVEAELPRDFHMVVVVDGGVSRDLDTFSGCEARGIEN
;
A
#
# COMPACT_ATOMS: atom_id res chain seq x y z
N MET A 1 11.84 27.09 -5.02
CA MET A 1 11.38 25.81 -5.60
C MET A 1 10.04 25.51 -4.96
N PRO A 2 8.97 25.23 -5.73
CA PRO A 2 7.66 24.94 -5.14
C PRO A 2 7.71 23.55 -4.49
N PRO A 3 6.88 23.30 -3.45
CA PRO A 3 6.77 21.97 -2.87
C PRO A 3 6.15 21.03 -3.91
N ILE A 4 6.84 19.92 -4.17
CA ILE A 4 6.32 18.79 -4.93
C ILE A 4 5.18 18.22 -4.09
N HIS A 5 3.94 18.39 -4.56
CA HIS A 5 2.78 17.76 -3.96
C HIS A 5 2.83 16.29 -4.36
N ALA A 6 3.50 15.46 -3.55
CA ALA A 6 3.51 14.02 -3.72
C ALA A 6 2.08 13.51 -3.55
N PHE A 7 1.55 12.92 -4.62
CA PHE A 7 0.22 12.34 -4.67
C PHE A 7 0.37 10.86 -4.34
N THR A 8 0.28 10.50 -3.06
CA THR A 8 0.33 9.11 -2.62
C THR A 8 -1.10 8.58 -2.55
N LEU A 9 -1.42 7.67 -3.46
CA LEU A 9 -2.68 6.96 -3.48
C LEU A 9 -2.62 5.84 -2.44
N PHE A 10 -3.32 6.00 -1.33
CA PHE A 10 -3.54 4.91 -0.38
C PHE A 10 -4.79 4.15 -0.79
N LEU A 11 -4.59 2.95 -1.32
CA LEU A 11 -5.69 2.01 -1.54
C LEU A 11 -5.98 1.28 -0.23
N LEU A 12 -6.95 1.79 0.53
CA LEU A 12 -7.54 1.04 1.63
C LEU A 12 -8.39 -0.11 1.03
N SER A 13 -7.78 -1.28 0.89
CA SER A 13 -8.52 -2.49 0.48
C SER A 13 -9.23 -3.08 1.70
N LEU A 14 -10.56 -3.08 1.69
CA LEU A 14 -11.37 -3.78 2.69
C LEU A 14 -11.42 -5.27 2.30
N SER A 15 -10.63 -6.10 2.97
CA SER A 15 -10.65 -7.55 2.74
C SER A 15 -11.74 -8.24 3.56
N THR A 16 -12.42 -9.21 2.96
CA THR A 16 -13.34 -10.11 3.65
C THR A 16 -12.55 -11.21 4.36
N SER A 17 -12.73 -11.31 5.69
CA SER A 17 -12.43 -12.48 6.54
C SER A 17 -11.27 -13.39 6.09
N ALA A 18 -10.03 -12.95 6.30
CA ALA A 18 -8.89 -13.86 6.37
C ALA A 18 -7.91 -13.35 7.44
N ALA A 19 -7.67 -14.14 8.48
CA ALA A 19 -6.59 -13.87 9.43
C ALA A 19 -5.26 -13.98 8.68
N VAL A 20 -4.43 -12.94 8.76
CA VAL A 20 -3.07 -12.96 8.22
C VAL A 20 -2.17 -13.65 9.25
N GLU A 21 -1.88 -14.93 9.06
CA GLU A 21 -0.90 -15.66 9.86
C GLU A 21 0.49 -15.50 9.22
N ILE A 22 1.35 -14.65 9.81
CA ILE A 22 2.73 -14.48 9.39
C ILE A 22 3.57 -15.60 10.05
N SER A 23 3.76 -16.71 9.34
CA SER A 23 4.65 -17.79 9.78
C SER A 23 6.10 -17.43 9.47
N THR A 24 6.92 -17.24 10.51
CA THR A 24 8.37 -17.00 10.42
C THR A 24 9.19 -18.27 10.17
N GLN A 25 8.54 -19.42 9.94
CA GLN A 25 9.20 -20.73 9.93
C GLN A 25 9.60 -21.28 8.55
N LEU A 26 9.46 -20.51 7.47
CA LEU A 26 10.03 -20.85 6.17
C LEU A 26 11.10 -19.83 5.81
N ALA A 27 12.32 -20.07 6.29
CA ALA A 27 13.52 -19.40 5.81
C ALA A 27 13.76 -19.81 4.36
N PHE A 28 13.09 -19.16 3.42
CA PHE A 28 13.64 -19.02 2.09
C PHE A 28 14.82 -18.06 2.24
N ASP A 29 16.04 -18.51 1.94
CA ASP A 29 17.18 -17.61 1.79
C ASP A 29 16.73 -16.49 0.84
N GLN A 30 16.62 -15.26 1.36
CA GLN A 30 16.20 -14.12 0.55
C GLN A 30 17.18 -14.03 -0.62
N PRO A 31 16.70 -13.96 -1.87
CA PRO A 31 17.60 -13.77 -3.00
C PRO A 31 18.41 -12.50 -2.73
N PRO A 32 19.75 -12.55 -2.82
CA PRO A 32 20.57 -11.39 -2.54
C PRO A 32 20.21 -10.26 -3.51
N LEU A 33 20.26 -9.02 -3.02
CA LEU A 33 19.73 -7.83 -3.73
C LEU A 33 20.37 -7.63 -5.12
N ASP A 34 21.61 -8.10 -5.30
CA ASP A 34 22.35 -8.12 -6.57
C ASP A 34 21.75 -9.07 -7.63
N ARG A 35 20.70 -9.82 -7.27
CA ARG A 35 19.96 -10.72 -8.17
C ARG A 35 18.52 -10.26 -8.44
N LEU A 36 18.15 -9.07 -7.96
CA LEU A 36 16.86 -8.45 -8.24
C LEU A 36 17.01 -7.42 -9.36
N PHE A 37 16.27 -7.61 -10.44
CA PHE A 37 16.29 -6.74 -11.60
C PHE A 37 14.87 -6.27 -11.92
N PHE A 38 14.71 -4.97 -12.15
CA PHE A 38 13.47 -4.38 -12.62
C PHE A 38 13.50 -4.27 -14.14
N CYS A 39 12.70 -5.09 -14.81
CA CYS A 39 12.66 -5.17 -16.27
C CYS A 39 11.38 -4.53 -16.82
N PRO A 40 11.45 -3.74 -17.92
CA PRO A 40 10.26 -3.19 -18.58
C PRO A 40 9.26 -4.27 -19.01
N ARG A 41 7.97 -3.94 -18.93
CA ARG A 41 6.88 -4.82 -19.40
C ARG A 41 7.05 -5.15 -20.89
N GLY A 42 6.81 -6.41 -21.27
CA GLY A 42 6.96 -6.90 -22.65
C GLY A 42 8.36 -7.40 -23.04
N LYS A 43 9.33 -7.36 -22.12
CA LYS A 43 10.70 -7.89 -22.34
C LYS A 43 10.95 -9.25 -21.69
N ILE A 44 10.08 -9.62 -20.76
CA ILE A 44 9.89 -11.00 -20.36
C ILE A 44 8.87 -11.57 -21.36
N GLU A 45 9.20 -12.67 -22.06
CA GLU A 45 8.24 -13.33 -22.96
C GLU A 45 6.95 -13.63 -22.16
N GLU A 46 5.88 -12.86 -22.39
CA GLU A 46 4.62 -12.95 -21.63
C GLU A 46 3.98 -14.34 -21.71
N SER A 47 4.28 -15.12 -22.76
CA SER A 47 3.89 -16.53 -22.91
C SER A 47 4.45 -17.44 -21.82
N ARG A 48 5.58 -17.07 -21.19
CA ARG A 48 6.21 -17.84 -20.09
C ARG A 48 5.65 -17.50 -18.71
N VAL A 49 5.03 -16.34 -18.56
CA VAL A 49 4.47 -15.85 -17.27
C VAL A 49 2.97 -16.14 -17.18
N SER A 50 2.26 -16.09 -18.31
CA SER A 50 0.81 -16.33 -18.39
C SER A 50 0.37 -17.79 -18.18
N SER A 51 1.31 -18.74 -18.16
CA SER A 51 1.05 -20.18 -17.97
C SER A 51 1.34 -20.70 -16.55
N GLY A 52 1.72 -19.80 -15.61
CA GLY A 52 2.07 -20.13 -14.23
C GLY A 52 3.53 -19.84 -13.90
N TRP A 53 3.93 -20.09 -12.65
CA TRP A 53 5.34 -19.95 -12.25
C TRP A 53 6.21 -20.95 -13.03
N PRO A 54 7.32 -20.50 -13.63
CA PRO A 54 8.15 -21.37 -14.46
C PRO A 54 8.77 -22.49 -13.61
N ALA A 55 8.58 -23.74 -14.03
CA ALA A 55 9.16 -24.92 -13.37
C ALA A 55 10.68 -25.07 -13.57
N TYR A 56 11.29 -24.20 -14.39
CA TYR A 56 12.70 -24.24 -14.77
C TYR A 56 13.31 -22.83 -14.74
N PRO A 57 14.64 -22.70 -14.56
CA PRO A 57 15.32 -21.40 -14.62
C PRO A 57 15.02 -20.64 -15.91
N VAL A 58 14.65 -19.37 -15.79
CA VAL A 58 14.43 -18.47 -16.92
C VAL A 58 15.62 -17.53 -17.04
N THR A 59 16.25 -17.52 -18.22
CA THR A 59 17.29 -16.54 -18.55
C THR A 59 16.62 -15.28 -19.10
N LEU A 60 16.75 -14.17 -18.39
CA LEU A 60 16.28 -12.86 -18.85
C LEU A 60 17.42 -12.12 -19.57
N ASN A 61 17.10 -11.43 -20.67
CA ASN A 61 18.02 -10.46 -21.24
C ASN A 61 17.98 -9.19 -20.37
N THR A 62 18.98 -9.02 -19.51
CA THR A 62 19.04 -7.95 -18.51
C THR A 62 19.56 -6.61 -19.04
N SER A 63 19.91 -6.52 -20.33
CA SER A 63 20.50 -5.29 -20.91
C SER A 63 19.60 -4.05 -20.84
N GLU A 64 18.30 -4.24 -20.66
CA GLU A 64 17.32 -3.15 -20.47
C GLU A 64 16.71 -3.12 -19.06
N CYS A 65 17.16 -3.99 -18.15
CA CYS A 65 16.68 -4.01 -16.77
C CYS A 65 17.56 -3.13 -15.87
N LEU A 66 16.95 -2.59 -14.82
CA LEU A 66 17.68 -1.84 -13.80
C LEU A 66 17.99 -2.74 -12.61
N ASP A 67 19.24 -2.76 -12.16
CA ASP A 67 19.62 -3.34 -10.88
C ASP A 67 19.26 -2.40 -9.70
N TYR A 68 19.49 -2.88 -8.48
CA TYR A 68 19.21 -2.12 -7.25
C TYR A 68 19.90 -0.74 -7.24
N ASP A 69 21.20 -0.67 -7.55
CA ASP A 69 21.97 0.57 -7.48
C ASP A 69 21.48 1.57 -8.53
N GLN A 70 21.15 1.08 -9.73
CA GLN A 70 20.56 1.89 -10.80
C GLN A 70 19.19 2.45 -10.41
N ILE A 71 18.34 1.66 -9.76
CA ILE A 71 17.03 2.09 -9.26
C ILE A 71 17.21 3.15 -8.16
N MET A 72 18.07 2.89 -7.19
CA MET A 72 18.35 3.82 -6.09
C MET A 72 19.03 5.11 -6.57
N GLY A 73 19.76 5.05 -7.69
CA GLY A 73 20.34 6.19 -8.38
C GLY A 73 19.34 7.04 -9.18
N LEU A 74 18.08 6.61 -9.33
CA LEU A 74 17.06 7.42 -10.02
C LEU A 74 16.77 8.72 -9.24
N PRO A 75 16.52 9.84 -9.95
CA PRO A 75 16.23 11.12 -9.30
C PRO A 75 15.11 11.02 -8.26
N ASN A 76 15.37 11.56 -7.06
CA ASN A 76 14.46 11.58 -5.92
C ASN A 76 14.00 10.20 -5.41
N ARG A 77 14.61 9.08 -5.84
CA ARG A 77 14.12 7.74 -5.47
C ARG A 77 14.10 7.52 -3.96
N GLN A 78 15.21 7.83 -3.29
CA GLN A 78 15.30 7.72 -1.84
C GLN A 78 14.23 8.57 -1.14
N GLN A 79 14.07 9.83 -1.56
CA GLN A 79 13.06 10.73 -0.99
C GLN A 79 11.63 10.21 -1.21
N ASN A 80 11.35 9.60 -2.37
CA ASN A 80 10.06 8.98 -2.64
C ASN A 80 9.80 7.79 -1.71
N LEU A 81 10.80 6.93 -1.50
CA LEU A 81 10.69 5.79 -0.58
C LEU A 81 10.47 6.25 0.88
N GLU A 82 11.19 7.29 1.31
CA GLU A 82 11.00 7.92 2.62
C GLU A 82 9.59 8.52 2.76
N CYS A 83 9.09 9.14 1.69
CA CYS A 83 7.73 9.69 1.65
C CYS A 83 6.67 8.58 1.77
N ILE A 84 6.82 7.47 1.03
CA ILE A 84 5.92 6.32 1.11
C ILE A 84 5.92 5.73 2.52
N ALA A 85 7.11 5.48 3.09
CA ALA A 85 7.22 4.93 4.43
C ALA A 85 6.57 5.84 5.49
N SER A 86 6.87 7.14 5.44
CA SER A 86 6.29 8.12 6.37
C SER A 86 4.77 8.23 6.24
N ALA A 87 4.26 8.18 5.02
CA ALA A 87 2.83 8.26 4.76
C ALA A 87 2.10 6.98 5.23
N THR A 88 2.69 5.80 5.03
CA THR A 88 2.18 4.52 5.55
C THR A 88 2.18 4.50 7.09
N GLU A 89 3.23 5.01 7.74
CA GLU A 89 3.29 5.15 9.20
C GLU A 89 2.25 6.14 9.72
N ALA A 90 2.06 7.28 9.06
CA ALA A 90 1.05 8.26 9.42
C ALA A 90 -0.37 7.67 9.33
N LEU A 91 -0.66 6.92 8.25
CA LEU A 91 -1.94 6.26 8.06
C LEU A 91 -2.19 5.16 9.09
N THR A 92 -1.25 4.25 9.31
CA THR A 92 -1.37 3.18 10.32
C THR A 92 -1.57 3.75 11.71
N SER A 93 -0.84 4.81 12.07
CA SER A 93 -1.01 5.50 13.34
C SER A 93 -2.37 6.19 13.49
N ALA A 94 -2.89 6.78 12.41
CA ALA A 94 -4.22 7.39 12.42
C ALA A 94 -5.33 6.33 12.53
N LEU A 95 -5.18 5.19 11.83
CA LEU A 95 -6.07 4.03 11.93
C LEU A 95 -6.13 3.50 13.36
N ASP A 96 -4.97 3.34 14.02
CA ASP A 96 -4.92 2.94 15.43
C ASP A 96 -5.67 3.92 16.35
N ARG A 97 -5.45 5.23 16.20
CA ARG A 97 -6.11 6.28 17.00
C ARG A 97 -7.63 6.31 16.84
N VAL A 98 -8.16 6.01 15.66
CA VAL A 98 -9.61 5.93 15.46
C VAL A 98 -10.24 4.63 15.97
N GLY A 99 -9.41 3.66 16.39
CA GLY A 99 -9.86 2.37 16.93
C GLY A 99 -9.67 1.18 15.98
N LEU A 100 -9.01 1.36 14.83
CA LEU A 100 -8.68 0.31 13.85
C LEU A 100 -7.27 -0.25 14.07
N SER A 101 -6.99 -0.64 15.31
CA SER A 101 -5.70 -1.22 15.73
C SER A 101 -5.37 -2.55 15.04
N GLU A 102 -6.38 -3.25 14.51
CA GLU A 102 -6.22 -4.47 13.69
C GLU A 102 -5.93 -4.16 12.21
N SER A 103 -5.41 -2.97 11.89
CA SER A 103 -4.90 -2.68 10.55
C SER A 103 -3.56 -3.38 10.31
N PHE A 104 -3.29 -3.76 9.06
CA PHE A 104 -2.09 -4.53 8.70
C PHE A 104 -1.59 -4.16 7.30
N LEU A 105 -0.27 -4.30 7.10
CA LEU A 105 0.34 -4.16 5.78
C LEU A 105 -0.12 -5.29 4.87
N VAL A 106 -0.31 -4.99 3.59
CA VAL A 106 -0.68 -5.98 2.58
C VAL A 106 0.18 -5.85 1.33
N TRP A 107 0.13 -6.86 0.45
CA TRP A 107 0.68 -6.82 -0.91
C TRP A 107 2.18 -6.46 -0.96
N GLY A 108 2.57 -5.49 -1.78
CA GLY A 108 3.96 -5.06 -1.95
C GLY A 108 4.56 -4.49 -0.67
N SER A 109 3.75 -3.80 0.13
CA SER A 109 4.18 -3.24 1.41
C SER A 109 4.52 -4.30 2.46
N LEU A 110 3.70 -5.34 2.59
CA LEU A 110 4.02 -6.46 3.50
C LEU A 110 5.27 -7.22 3.03
N LEU A 111 5.39 -7.45 1.71
CA LEU A 111 6.54 -8.13 1.14
C LEU A 111 7.83 -7.30 1.34
N GLY A 112 7.76 -6.00 1.10
CA GLY A 112 8.86 -5.06 1.33
C GLY A 112 9.31 -5.10 2.78
N TRP A 113 8.36 -4.95 3.71
CA TRP A 113 8.63 -4.97 5.14
C TRP A 113 9.37 -6.25 5.56
N TYR A 114 8.90 -7.41 5.07
CA TYR A 114 9.52 -8.70 5.38
C TYR A 114 10.91 -8.86 4.74
N ARG A 115 11.11 -8.40 3.51
CA ARG A 115 12.37 -8.59 2.77
C ARG A 115 13.45 -7.57 3.08
N HIS A 116 13.08 -6.39 3.54
CA HIS A 116 13.96 -5.24 3.67
C HIS A 116 14.00 -4.67 5.10
N GLU A 117 13.90 -5.54 6.11
CA GLU A 117 14.01 -5.16 7.54
C GLU A 117 13.07 -4.02 7.94
N GLY A 118 11.84 -4.07 7.45
CA GLY A 118 10.83 -3.04 7.65
C GLY A 118 10.77 -1.96 6.57
N GLY A 119 11.60 -2.05 5.53
CA GLY A 119 11.66 -1.12 4.40
C GLY A 119 10.60 -1.34 3.32
N ILE A 120 10.60 -0.46 2.33
CA ILE A 120 9.74 -0.51 1.13
C ILE A 120 10.50 -1.16 -0.03
N ILE A 121 9.78 -1.81 -0.95
CA ILE A 121 10.40 -2.38 -2.14
C ILE A 121 11.08 -1.25 -2.96
N PRO A 122 12.35 -1.42 -3.38
CA PRO A 122 13.11 -0.35 -4.03
C PRO A 122 12.54 0.17 -5.34
N TRP A 123 11.54 -0.48 -5.95
CA TRP A 123 10.80 -0.01 -7.12
C TRP A 123 9.30 0.27 -6.88
N ASP A 124 8.81 0.16 -5.64
CA ASP A 124 7.41 0.50 -5.29
C ASP A 124 7.13 2.00 -5.43
N PHE A 125 5.89 2.37 -5.69
CA PHE A 125 5.47 3.77 -5.82
C PHE A 125 4.38 4.18 -4.83
N ASP A 126 3.90 3.23 -4.03
CA ASP A 126 2.81 3.37 -3.08
C ASP A 126 3.02 2.49 -1.83
N GLY A 127 2.09 2.61 -0.89
CA GLY A 127 2.04 1.85 0.34
C GLY A 127 0.62 1.33 0.58
N ASP A 128 0.50 0.06 0.97
CA ASP A 128 -0.77 -0.64 1.12
C ASP A 128 -1.01 -1.03 2.59
N VAL A 129 -2.11 -0.53 3.14
CA VAL A 129 -2.62 -0.86 4.47
C VAL A 129 -4.07 -1.31 4.33
N ALA A 130 -4.41 -2.43 4.97
CA ALA A 130 -5.77 -2.92 5.04
C ALA A 130 -6.28 -2.93 6.48
N ALA A 131 -7.60 -2.93 6.61
CA ALA A 131 -8.28 -3.20 7.87
C ALA A 131 -9.47 -4.12 7.59
N MET A 132 -9.86 -4.90 8.60
CA MET A 132 -11.02 -5.79 8.48
C MET A 132 -12.30 -4.97 8.34
N LYS A 133 -13.16 -5.36 7.39
CA LYS A 133 -14.45 -4.69 7.15
C LYS A 133 -15.32 -4.68 8.40
N GLU A 134 -15.35 -5.79 9.13
CA GLU A 134 -16.11 -5.95 10.36
C GLU A 134 -15.61 -4.98 11.44
N SER A 135 -14.30 -4.91 11.66
CA SER A 135 -13.68 -3.98 12.61
C SER A 135 -13.90 -2.52 12.20
N CYS A 136 -13.87 -2.22 10.90
CA CYS A 136 -14.25 -0.91 10.37
C CYS A 136 -15.69 -0.53 10.72
N ASN A 137 -16.64 -1.40 10.40
CA ASN A 137 -18.06 -1.14 10.65
C ASN A 137 -18.35 -0.97 12.15
N ALA A 138 -17.80 -1.84 13.00
CA ALA A 138 -17.95 -1.74 14.45
C ALA A 138 -17.38 -0.42 15.00
N THR A 139 -16.21 0.01 14.49
CA THR A 139 -15.58 1.27 14.87
C THR A 139 -16.42 2.47 14.43
N PHE A 140 -16.93 2.46 13.20
CA PHE A 140 -17.79 3.52 12.69
C PHE A 140 -19.09 3.63 13.50
N ASP A 141 -19.73 2.50 13.83
CA ASP A 141 -20.93 2.49 14.66
C ASP A 141 -20.66 3.04 16.06
N ALA A 142 -19.52 2.70 16.65
CA ALA A 142 -19.09 3.25 17.95
C ALA A 142 -18.84 4.77 17.89
N LEU A 143 -18.22 5.27 16.81
CA LEU A 143 -18.02 6.70 16.58
C LEU A 143 -19.36 7.44 16.42
N ARG A 144 -20.34 6.84 15.73
CA ARG A 144 -21.69 7.41 15.60
C ARG A 144 -22.44 7.43 16.92
N ALA A 145 -22.36 6.35 17.71
CA ALA A 145 -22.98 6.27 19.02
C ALA A 145 -22.45 7.34 19.99
N LYS A 146 -21.18 7.76 19.83
CA LYS A 146 -20.55 8.87 20.57
C LYS A 146 -20.90 10.27 20.05
N GLY A 147 -21.69 10.37 18.98
CA GLY A 147 -22.11 11.67 18.43
C GLY A 147 -21.01 12.42 17.66
N SER A 148 -20.00 11.72 17.12
CA SER A 148 -18.86 12.33 16.41
C SER A 148 -19.23 13.16 15.17
N GLY A 149 -20.42 12.98 14.59
CA GLY A 149 -20.87 13.71 13.41
C GLY A 149 -20.18 13.33 12.09
N VAL A 150 -19.22 12.39 12.11
CA VAL A 150 -18.54 11.89 10.91
C VAL A 150 -19.51 11.06 10.04
N LYS A 151 -19.41 11.21 8.72
CA LYS A 151 -20.25 10.47 7.75
C LYS A 151 -19.64 9.14 7.32
N ASN A 152 -18.33 9.02 7.40
CA ASN A 152 -17.56 7.82 7.08
C ASN A 152 -16.26 7.74 7.86
N ILE A 153 -15.59 6.60 7.76
CA ILE A 153 -14.34 6.34 8.48
C ILE A 153 -13.18 7.20 7.99
N ALA A 154 -13.14 7.55 6.69
CA ALA A 154 -12.04 8.36 6.15
C ALA A 154 -11.99 9.76 6.77
N GLN A 155 -13.14 10.35 7.10
CA GLN A 155 -13.19 11.62 7.84
C GLN A 155 -12.62 11.51 9.25
N ALA A 156 -12.89 10.41 9.94
CA ALA A 156 -12.33 10.16 11.27
C ALA A 156 -10.81 9.98 11.18
N VAL A 157 -10.33 9.23 10.18
CA VAL A 157 -8.89 9.02 9.94
C VAL A 157 -8.20 10.33 9.56
N GLU A 158 -8.79 11.15 8.68
CA GLU A 158 -8.22 12.44 8.28
C GLU A 158 -8.06 13.40 9.46
N ALA A 159 -9.01 13.40 10.40
CA ALA A 159 -8.90 14.21 11.62
C ALA A 159 -7.70 13.83 12.50
N GLU A 160 -7.21 12.58 12.39
CA GLU A 160 -6.08 12.05 13.15
C GLU A 160 -4.76 12.10 12.37
N LEU A 161 -4.76 12.48 11.09
CA LEU A 161 -3.54 12.60 10.29
C LEU A 161 -2.71 13.84 10.70
N PRO A 162 -1.37 13.79 10.56
CA PRO A 162 -0.53 14.98 10.69
C PRO A 162 -0.89 16.00 9.59
N ARG A 163 -0.65 17.29 9.87
CA ARG A 163 -1.11 18.41 9.02
C ARG A 163 -0.66 18.36 7.56
N ASP A 164 0.45 17.69 7.28
CA ASP A 164 1.03 17.61 5.94
C ASP A 164 0.45 16.44 5.12
N PHE A 165 -0.44 15.65 5.71
CA PHE A 165 -1.13 14.53 5.07
C PHE A 165 -2.62 14.83 4.89
N HIS A 166 -3.19 14.26 3.84
CA HIS A 166 -4.60 14.39 3.51
C HIS A 166 -5.15 13.04 3.09
N MET A 167 -6.41 12.78 3.43
CA MET A 167 -7.11 11.63 2.88
C MET A 167 -7.69 11.97 1.52
N VAL A 168 -7.66 10.98 0.63
CA VAL A 168 -8.37 11.00 -0.63
C VAL A 168 -9.11 9.68 -0.79
N VAL A 169 -10.17 9.68 -1.57
CA VAL A 169 -10.92 8.46 -1.90
C VAL A 169 -10.99 8.26 -3.40
N VAL A 170 -10.96 7.00 -3.80
CA VAL A 170 -11.20 6.59 -5.19
C VAL A 170 -12.70 6.47 -5.40
N VAL A 171 -13.20 7.10 -6.44
CA VAL A 171 -14.60 7.09 -6.89
C VAL A 171 -14.65 6.79 -8.39
N ASP A 172 -15.83 6.51 -8.94
CA ASP A 172 -16.03 6.16 -10.36
C ASP A 172 -15.44 7.20 -11.37
N GLY A 173 -15.10 8.41 -10.93
CA GLY A 173 -14.45 9.47 -11.71
C GLY A 173 -12.97 9.70 -11.44
N GLY A 174 -12.32 8.88 -10.62
CA GLY A 174 -10.90 9.00 -10.24
C GLY A 174 -10.71 9.28 -8.75
N VAL A 175 -9.78 10.18 -8.41
CA VAL A 175 -9.43 10.48 -7.01
C VAL A 175 -10.10 11.77 -6.56
N SER A 176 -10.78 11.71 -5.41
CA SER A 176 -11.52 12.82 -4.82
C SER A 176 -10.96 13.20 -3.44
N ARG A 177 -10.84 14.51 -3.18
CA ARG A 177 -10.64 15.07 -1.83
C ARG A 177 -11.96 15.29 -1.09
N ASP A 178 -13.08 15.19 -1.79
CA ASP A 178 -14.39 15.24 -1.15
C ASP A 178 -14.69 13.87 -0.53
N LEU A 179 -14.53 13.80 0.79
CA LEU A 179 -14.80 12.60 1.57
C LEU A 179 -16.30 12.36 1.75
N ASP A 180 -17.20 13.31 1.45
CA ASP A 180 -18.64 13.10 1.58
C ASP A 180 -19.24 12.20 0.48
N THR A 181 -18.41 11.73 -0.44
CA THR A 181 -18.79 10.87 -1.58
C THR A 181 -19.27 9.47 -1.19
N PHE A 182 -19.07 9.06 0.07
CA PHE A 182 -19.52 7.78 0.60
C PHE A 182 -19.86 7.85 2.10
N SER A 183 -20.51 6.80 2.60
CA SER A 183 -20.94 6.69 4.00
C SER A 183 -20.47 5.38 4.64
N GLY A 184 -20.10 5.43 5.91
CA GLY A 184 -19.61 4.26 6.63
C GLY A 184 -18.18 3.89 6.25
N CYS A 185 -17.95 2.62 5.92
CA CYS A 185 -16.62 2.12 5.58
C CYS A 185 -16.37 1.96 4.08
N GLU A 186 -17.43 1.87 3.27
CA GLU A 186 -17.30 1.49 1.86
C GLU A 186 -17.55 2.68 0.94
N ALA A 187 -16.53 3.04 0.14
CA ALA A 187 -16.76 3.81 -1.07
C ALA A 187 -17.49 2.91 -2.08
N ARG A 188 -18.64 3.36 -2.60
CA ARG A 188 -19.30 2.63 -3.68
C ARG A 188 -18.39 2.66 -4.91
N GLY A 189 -17.98 1.48 -5.37
CA GLY A 189 -17.31 1.27 -6.65
C GLY A 189 -15.81 1.01 -6.54
N ILE A 190 -15.42 -0.27 -6.48
CA ILE A 190 -14.78 -1.00 -7.60
C ILE A 190 -15.24 -2.46 -7.47
N GLU A 191 -16.39 -2.80 -8.06
CA GLU A 191 -16.65 -4.20 -8.42
C GLU A 191 -15.69 -4.53 -9.56
N ASN A 192 -14.71 -5.40 -9.30
CA ASN A 192 -13.98 -6.09 -10.36
C ASN A 192 -14.84 -7.23 -10.91
#